data_AF-A0A972UEZ2-F1
#
_entry.id   AF-A0A972UEZ2-F1
#
_cell.length_a   1.000
_cell.length_b   1.000
_cell.length_c   1.000
_cell.angle_alpha   90.00
_cell.angle_beta   90.00
_cell.angle_gamma   90.00
#
_symmetry.space_group_name_H-M   'P 1'
#
loop_
_entity.id
_entity.type
_entity.pdbx_description
1 polymer ?
#
loop_
_entity_poly.entity_id
_entity_poly.type
_entity_poly.pdbx_seq_one_letter_code
_entity_poly.pdbx_strand_id
1 'polypeptide(L)'
;MNETPENPEIGSSASELADEIASLATLITQARELVADGNSIDLGALSSKVGEFCNGLAANPPKGEDATSITTMIEALVEDLNSLAQEINQQQKDQGGGTH
;
A
#
# COMPACT_ATOMS: atom_id res chain seq x y z
N MET A 1 23.50 5.70 39.96
CA MET A 1 22.90 4.43 39.53
C MET A 1 21.41 4.66 39.39
N ASN A 2 20.93 4.91 38.17
CA ASN A 2 19.68 4.36 37.62
C ASN A 2 19.49 4.92 36.19
N GLU A 3 20.38 4.56 35.28
CA GLU A 3 20.09 4.66 33.85
C GLU A 3 19.13 3.52 33.50
N THR A 4 17.84 3.84 33.48
CA THR A 4 16.82 2.94 32.94
C THR A 4 17.14 2.75 31.46
N PRO A 5 17.29 1.52 30.95
CA PRO A 5 17.54 1.32 29.54
C PRO A 5 16.30 1.75 28.77
N GLU A 6 16.43 2.80 27.97
CA GLU A 6 15.54 3.09 26.85
C GLU A 6 15.67 1.89 25.91
N ASN A 7 14.83 0.90 26.12
CA ASN A 7 14.66 -0.21 25.20
C ASN A 7 14.04 0.40 23.94
N PRO A 8 14.75 0.49 22.79
CA PRO A 8 14.08 0.83 21.56
C PRO A 8 13.22 -0.40 21.26
N GLU A 9 11.93 -0.33 21.58
CA GLU A 9 10.97 -1.26 21.02
C GLU A 9 11.09 -1.07 19.50
N ILE A 10 11.85 -1.94 18.84
CA ILE A 10 11.93 -2.02 17.39
C ILE A 10 10.61 -2.65 16.94
N GLY A 11 9.54 -1.87 17.08
CA GLY A 11 8.25 -2.08 16.46
C GLY A 11 7.96 -0.79 15.72
N SER A 12 7.63 -0.89 14.43
CA SER A 12 7.27 0.28 13.63
C SER A 12 6.21 1.09 14.36
N SER A 13 6.55 2.34 14.68
CA SER A 13 5.64 3.26 15.35
C SER A 13 4.42 3.51 14.46
N ALA A 14 3.27 3.84 15.04
CA ALA A 14 2.07 4.15 14.26
C ALA A 14 2.33 5.26 13.21
N SER A 15 3.19 6.23 13.53
CA SER A 15 3.62 7.26 12.56
C SER A 15 4.35 6.67 11.36
N GLU A 16 5.26 5.72 11.58
CA GLU A 16 6.04 5.08 10.49
C GLU A 16 5.12 4.25 9.59
N LEU A 17 4.16 3.52 10.19
CA LEU A 17 3.14 2.81 9.44
C LEU A 17 2.26 3.75 8.63
N ALA A 18 1.84 4.88 9.20
CA ALA A 18 1.05 5.89 8.49
C ALA A 18 1.82 6.50 7.31
N ASP A 19 3.11 6.83 7.49
CA ASP A 19 3.97 7.34 6.42
C ASP A 19 4.15 6.31 5.29
N GLU A 20 4.32 5.03 5.66
CA GLU A 20 4.46 3.95 4.68
C GLU A 20 3.16 3.73 3.88
N ILE A 21 2.00 3.76 4.54
CA ILE A 21 0.69 3.68 3.88
C ILE A 21 0.51 4.87 2.93
N ALA A 22 0.85 6.09 3.35
CA ALA A 22 0.76 7.28 2.50
C ALA A 22 1.67 7.17 1.26
N SER A 23 2.87 6.61 1.42
CA SER A 23 3.78 6.32 0.31
C SER A 23 3.18 5.30 -0.67
N LEU A 24 2.58 4.22 -0.15
CA LEU A 24 1.93 3.21 -0.97
C LEU A 24 0.71 3.76 -1.71
N ALA A 25 -0.14 4.55 -1.04
CA ALA A 25 -1.30 5.19 -1.66
C ALA A 25 -0.86 6.09 -2.82
N THR A 26 0.19 6.89 -2.63
CA THR A 26 0.76 7.74 -3.68
C THR A 26 1.27 6.94 -4.88
N LEU A 27 1.88 5.76 -4.65
CA LEU A 27 2.32 4.88 -5.73
C LEU A 27 1.14 4.27 -6.49
N ILE A 28 0.08 3.88 -5.78
CA ILE A 28 -1.14 3.35 -6.42
C ILE A 28 -1.82 4.44 -7.24
N THR A 29 -1.97 5.66 -6.72
CA THR A 29 -2.54 6.78 -7.49
C THR A 29 -1.75 7.03 -8.79
N GLN A 30 -0.42 7.12 -8.72
CA GLN A 30 0.41 7.27 -9.91
C GLN A 30 0.25 6.10 -10.89
N ALA A 31 0.13 4.87 -10.38
CA ALA A 31 -0.13 3.73 -11.23
C ALA A 31 -1.50 3.87 -11.93
N ARG A 32 -2.56 4.23 -11.21
CA ARG A 32 -3.90 4.43 -11.79
C ARG A 32 -3.90 5.49 -12.90
N GLU A 33 -3.19 6.61 -12.69
CA GLU A 33 -3.01 7.65 -13.70
C GLU A 33 -2.32 7.10 -14.96
N LEU A 34 -1.24 6.33 -14.80
CA LEU A 34 -0.54 5.71 -15.93
C LEU A 34 -1.45 4.73 -16.71
N VAL A 35 -2.27 3.92 -16.02
CA VAL A 35 -3.25 3.02 -16.67
C VAL A 35 -4.29 3.83 -17.46
N ALA A 36 -4.82 4.89 -16.85
CA ALA A 36 -5.82 5.77 -17.47
C ALA A 36 -5.27 6.44 -18.74
N ASP A 37 -3.99 6.80 -18.76
CA ASP A 37 -3.29 7.34 -19.93
C ASP A 37 -2.96 6.27 -21.00
N GLY A 38 -3.31 5.00 -20.76
CA GLY A 38 -3.08 3.91 -21.69
C GLY A 38 -1.68 3.29 -21.59
N ASN A 39 -0.89 3.64 -20.56
CA ASN A 39 0.43 3.05 -20.36
C ASN A 39 0.34 1.67 -19.71
N SER A 40 1.31 0.81 -20.01
CA SER A 40 1.52 -0.44 -19.28
C SER A 40 2.32 -0.21 -18.02
N ILE A 41 2.00 -0.93 -16.94
CA ILE A 41 2.65 -0.77 -15.63
C ILE A 41 3.27 -2.08 -15.19
N ASP A 42 4.48 -1.99 -14.65
CA ASP A 42 5.10 -3.09 -13.92
C ASP A 42 4.52 -3.17 -12.51
N LEU A 43 3.65 -4.17 -12.29
CA LEU A 43 3.06 -4.44 -10.98
C LEU A 43 4.03 -5.16 -10.02
N GLY A 44 5.19 -5.61 -10.48
CA GLY A 44 6.17 -6.32 -9.68
C GLY A 44 6.76 -5.44 -8.58
N ALA A 45 7.09 -4.18 -8.91
CA ALA A 45 7.60 -3.23 -7.93
C ALA A 45 6.53 -2.86 -6.88
N LEU A 46 5.30 -2.59 -7.32
CA LEU A 46 4.18 -2.26 -6.42
C LEU A 46 3.83 -3.44 -5.50
N SER A 47 3.70 -4.65 -6.07
CA SER A 47 3.38 -5.86 -5.30
C SER A 47 4.48 -6.23 -4.30
N SER A 48 5.76 -6.03 -4.65
CA SER A 48 6.86 -6.26 -3.71
C SER A 48 6.76 -5.32 -2.53
N LYS A 49 6.56 -4.01 -2.76
CA LYS A 49 6.48 -3.01 -1.69
C LYS A 49 5.25 -3.20 -0.80
N VAL A 50 4.10 -3.54 -1.38
CA VAL A 50 2.89 -3.92 -0.61
C VAL A 50 3.16 -5.19 0.21
N GLY A 51 3.86 -6.17 -0.35
CA GLY A 51 4.23 -7.40 0.35
C GLY A 51 5.16 -7.16 1.54
N GLU A 52 6.18 -6.30 1.37
CA GLU A 52 7.07 -5.87 2.45
C GLU A 52 6.31 -5.19 3.58
N PHE A 53 5.42 -4.25 3.24
CA PHE A 53 4.55 -3.58 4.21
C PHE A 53 3.65 -4.57 4.96
N CYS A 54 2.98 -5.49 4.26
CA CYS A 54 2.15 -6.52 4.87
C CYS A 54 2.95 -7.44 5.81
N ASN A 55 4.18 -7.80 5.44
CA ASN A 55 5.06 -8.59 6.30
C ASN A 55 5.48 -7.81 7.55
N GLY A 56 5.79 -6.52 7.41
CA GLY A 56 6.09 -5.63 8.53
C GLY A 56 4.91 -5.52 9.50
N LEU A 57 3.71 -5.35 8.97
CA LEU A 57 2.47 -5.29 9.74
C LEU A 57 2.17 -6.62 10.47
N ALA A 58 2.39 -7.76 9.81
CA ALA A 58 2.19 -9.07 10.42
C ALA A 58 3.21 -9.35 11.54
N ALA A 59 4.45 -8.89 11.38
CA ALA A 59 5.48 -9.02 12.39
C ALA A 59 5.25 -8.07 13.58
N ASN A 60 4.79 -6.85 13.31
CA ASN A 60 4.56 -5.80 14.29
C ASN A 60 3.21 -5.13 14.06
N PRO A 61 2.10 -5.77 14.48
CA PRO A 61 0.77 -5.20 14.31
C PRO A 61 0.62 -3.95 15.17
N PRO A 62 -0.10 -2.91 14.70
CA PRO A 62 -0.36 -1.71 15.47
C PRO A 62 -1.19 -2.05 16.71
N LYS A 63 -0.93 -1.36 17.81
CA LYS A 63 -1.56 -1.60 19.12
C LYS A 63 -2.12 -0.31 19.69
N GLY A 64 -3.04 -0.43 20.65
CA GLY A 64 -3.60 0.73 21.35
C GLY A 64 -4.56 1.53 20.48
N GLU A 65 -4.65 2.83 20.73
CA GLU A 65 -5.61 3.74 20.08
C GLU A 65 -5.33 3.93 18.59
N ASP A 66 -4.05 3.86 18.18
CA ASP A 66 -3.66 4.03 16.77
C ASP A 66 -4.04 2.84 15.88
N ALA A 67 -4.31 1.67 16.48
CA ALA A 67 -4.62 0.45 15.72
C ALA A 67 -5.85 0.62 14.82
N THR A 68 -6.89 1.29 15.32
CA THR A 68 -8.09 1.58 14.53
C THR A 68 -7.78 2.51 13.36
N SER A 69 -7.06 3.61 13.60
CA SER A 69 -6.69 4.55 12.54
C SER A 69 -5.84 3.90 11.45
N ILE A 70 -4.81 3.12 11.84
CA ILE A 70 -3.97 2.39 10.88
C ILE A 70 -4.79 1.35 10.11
N THR A 71 -5.72 0.65 10.77
CA THR A 71 -6.60 -0.31 10.09
C THR A 71 -7.44 0.37 9.01
N THR A 72 -8.05 1.52 9.32
CA THR A 72 -8.81 2.30 8.33
C THR A 72 -7.95 2.77 7.15
N MET A 73 -6.70 3.16 7.39
CA MET A 73 -5.79 3.54 6.31
C MET A 73 -5.42 2.33 5.42
N ILE A 74 -5.24 1.14 6.02
CA ILE A 74 -4.99 -0.10 5.27
C ILE A 74 -6.21 -0.50 4.43
N GLU A 75 -7.41 -0.38 4.99
CA GLU A 75 -8.66 -0.65 4.26
C GLU A 75 -8.79 0.23 3.01
N ALA A 76 -8.52 1.54 3.15
CA ALA A 76 -8.49 2.47 2.01
C ALA A 76 -7.44 2.07 0.97
N LEU A 77 -6.25 1.65 1.41
CA LEU A 77 -5.19 1.17 0.51
C LEU A 77 -5.64 -0.07 -0.29
N VAL A 78 -6.39 -0.99 0.33
CA VAL A 78 -6.96 -2.17 -0.33
C VAL A 78 -8.03 -1.77 -1.35
N GLU A 79 -8.87 -0.78 -1.05
CA GLU A 79 -9.83 -0.23 -2.02
C GLU A 79 -9.14 0.40 -3.23
N ASP A 80 -8.05 1.13 -3.02
CA ASP A 80 -7.24 1.70 -4.10
C ASP A 80 -6.59 0.62 -4.99
N LEU A 81 -6.05 -0.45 -4.39
CA LEU A 81 -5.52 -1.60 -5.13
C LEU A 81 -6.60 -2.32 -5.95
N ASN A 82 -7.80 -2.49 -5.39
CA ASN A 82 -8.93 -3.08 -6.11
C ASN A 82 -9.35 -2.20 -7.30
N SER A 83 -9.34 -0.88 -7.12
CA SER A 83 -9.66 0.08 -8.19
C SER A 83 -8.63 0.00 -9.32
N LEU A 84 -7.34 -0.01 -8.98
CA LEU A 84 -6.25 -0.20 -9.96
C LEU A 84 -6.42 -1.52 -10.73
N ALA A 85 -6.76 -2.62 -10.04
CA ALA A 85 -6.98 -3.90 -10.69
C ALA A 85 -8.16 -3.84 -11.69
N GLN A 86 -9.25 -3.15 -11.35
CA GLN A 86 -10.37 -2.95 -12.28
C GLN A 86 -9.98 -2.13 -13.51
N GLU A 87 -9.22 -1.06 -13.31
CA GLU A 87 -8.74 -0.18 -14.39
C GLU A 87 -7.84 -0.94 -15.36
N ILE A 88 -6.89 -1.75 -14.86
CA ILE A 88 -6.03 -2.60 -15.70
C ILE A 88 -6.85 -3.60 -16.51
N ASN A 89 -7.82 -4.27 -15.87
CA ASN A 89 -8.70 -5.21 -16.56
C ASN A 89 -9.54 -4.53 -17.64
N GLN A 90 -10.00 -3.30 -17.39
CA GLN A 90 -10.76 -2.53 -18.37
C GLN A 90 -9.88 -2.12 -19.55
N GLN A 91 -8.68 -1.59 -19.28
CA GLN A 91 -7.69 -1.23 -20.29
C GLN A 91 -7.32 -2.41 -21.19
N GLN A 92 -7.21 -3.62 -20.63
CA GLN A 92 -6.95 -4.85 -21.40
C GLN A 92 -8.13 -5.23 -22.30
N LYS A 93 -9.37 -5.05 -21.84
CA LYS A 93 -10.56 -5.28 -22.67
C LYS A 93 -10.67 -4.27 -23.80
N ASP A 94 -10.38 -3.01 -23.55
CA ASP A 94 -10.43 -1.95 -24.57
C ASP A 94 -9.33 -2.15 -25.63
N GLN A 95 -8.15 -2.63 -25.22
CA GLN A 95 -7.08 -3.00 -26.15
C GLN A 95 -7.33 -4.33 -26.88
N GLY A 96 -7.98 -5.30 -26.24
CA GLY A 96 -8.28 -6.63 -26.79
C GLY A 96 -9.59 -6.72 -27.60
N GLY A 97 -10.50 -5.76 -27.45
CA GLY A 97 -11.76 -5.64 -28.19
C GLY A 97 -11.62 -4.87 -29.51
N GLY A 98 -10.45 -4.25 -29.75
CA GLY A 98 -10.10 -3.58 -31.00
C GLY A 98 -9.59 -4.55 -32.07
N THR A 99 -10.29 -5.66 -32.33
CA THR A 99 -10.02 -6.50 -33.51
C THR A 99 -11.25 -6.55 -34.42
N HIS A 100 -11.14 -5.75 -35.49
CA HIS A 100 -11.80 -5.84 -36.81
C HIS A 100 -13.32 -5.61 -36.90
#